data_AF-A0A7V8YS91-F1
#
_entry.id   AF-A0A7V8YS91-F1
#
_cell.length_a   1.000
_cell.length_b   1.000
_cell.length_c   1.000
_cell.angle_alpha   90.00
_cell.angle_beta   90.00
_cell.angle_gamma   90.00
#
_symmetry.space_group_name_H-M   'P 1'
#
loop_
_entity.id
_entity.type
_entity.pdbx_description
1 polymer ?
#
loop_
_entity_poly.entity_id
_entity_poly.type
_entity_poly.pdbx_seq_one_letter_code
_entity_poly.pdbx_strand_id
1 'polypeptide(L)'
;MRLADELSLDAQARSDPYALLLKDAGCSSNAAKICSRLCGDDLRLKQGVKTDEWTSLSENFVWAVRNVASESSPLGRAAALVRLGFKQGSQRDLSRRDASAAPYIARELGVPEQTAEAIRALD
;
A
#
# COMPACT_ATOMS: atom_id res chain seq x y z
N MET A 1 6.44 10.74 -22.75
CA MET A 1 6.62 9.54 -21.91
C MET A 1 7.83 8.82 -22.50
N ARG A 2 9.05 9.00 -21.97
CA ARG A 2 10.28 8.55 -22.68
C ARG A 2 10.21 7.10 -23.17
N LEU A 3 9.74 6.17 -22.35
CA LEU A 3 9.59 4.76 -22.76
C LEU A 3 8.59 4.56 -23.91
N ALA A 4 7.45 5.25 -23.89
CA ALA A 4 6.46 5.17 -24.96
C ALA A 4 6.96 5.82 -26.26
N ASP A 5 7.78 6.87 -26.12
CA ASP A 5 8.44 7.55 -27.24
C ASP A 5 9.51 6.63 -27.88
N GLU A 6 10.34 5.98 -27.06
CA GLU A 6 11.34 4.98 -27.50
C GLU A 6 10.69 3.75 -28.14
N LEU A 7 9.52 3.33 -27.63
CA LEU A 7 8.74 2.21 -28.18
C LEU A 7 7.89 2.59 -29.39
N SER A 8 7.93 3.85 -29.83
CA SER A 8 7.14 4.35 -30.98
C SER A 8 5.64 4.04 -30.87
N LEU A 9 5.10 4.04 -29.65
CA LEU A 9 3.67 3.82 -29.42
C LEU A 9 2.87 4.96 -30.06
N ASP A 10 1.69 4.67 -30.61
CA ASP A 10 0.81 5.70 -31.16
C ASP A 10 0.15 6.55 -30.06
N ALA A 11 -0.51 7.66 -30.43
CA ALA A 11 -1.14 8.57 -29.46
C ALA A 11 -2.24 7.88 -28.62
N GLN A 12 -2.87 6.84 -29.17
CA GLN A 12 -3.90 6.05 -28.49
C GLN A 12 -3.26 5.12 -27.44
N ALA A 13 -2.13 4.50 -27.73
CA ALA A 13 -1.34 3.66 -26.82
C ALA A 13 -0.51 4.48 -25.83
N ARG A 14 -0.33 5.78 -26.08
CA ARG A 14 0.20 6.77 -25.13
C ARG A 14 -0.86 7.29 -24.16
N SER A 15 -2.13 6.91 -24.33
CA SER A 15 -3.13 7.09 -23.29
C SER A 15 -2.81 6.10 -22.16
N ASP A 16 -2.42 6.49 -20.96
CA ASP A 16 -2.68 7.74 -20.28
C ASP A 16 -1.58 8.00 -19.25
N PRO A 17 -0.85 9.15 -19.30
CA PRO A 17 0.05 9.52 -18.21
C PRO A 17 -0.67 9.53 -16.84
N TYR A 18 -1.98 9.77 -16.81
CA TYR A 18 -2.78 9.69 -15.59
C TYR A 18 -2.86 8.27 -15.02
N ALA A 19 -2.83 7.22 -15.84
CA ALA A 19 -2.83 5.84 -15.33
C ALA A 19 -1.58 5.54 -14.48
N LEU A 20 -0.40 5.96 -14.95
CA LEU A 20 0.85 5.82 -14.21
C LEU A 20 0.87 6.65 -12.93
N LEU A 21 0.25 7.84 -12.95
CA LEU A 21 0.15 8.71 -11.78
C LEU A 21 -0.86 8.20 -10.75
N LEU A 22 -1.94 7.55 -11.21
CA LEU A 22 -3.07 7.14 -10.38
C LEU A 22 -3.01 5.69 -9.91
N LYS A 23 -2.08 4.86 -10.44
CA LYS A 23 -1.97 3.44 -10.07
C LYS A 23 -1.90 3.21 -8.55
N ASP A 24 -1.28 4.14 -7.83
CA ASP A 24 -1.07 4.04 -6.38
C ASP A 24 -2.12 4.81 -5.56
N ALA A 25 -3.17 5.36 -6.18
CA ALA A 25 -4.20 6.15 -5.49
C ALA A 25 -4.94 5.36 -4.39
N GLY A 26 -4.99 4.02 -4.51
CA GLY A 26 -5.54 3.13 -3.48
C GLY A 26 -4.57 2.76 -2.34
N CYS A 27 -3.26 2.87 -2.57
CA CYS A 27 -2.21 2.31 -1.70
C CYS A 27 -2.03 3.05 -0.36
N SER A 28 -2.29 4.37 -0.30
CA SER A 28 -2.07 5.15 0.93
C SER A 28 -3.13 4.91 2.01
N SER A 29 -4.36 4.60 1.59
CA SER A 29 -5.52 4.41 2.50
C SER A 29 -5.39 3.16 3.37
N ASN A 30 -4.82 2.08 2.86
CA ASN A 30 -4.68 0.84 3.64
C ASN A 30 -3.52 0.91 4.62
N ALA A 31 -2.39 1.51 4.22
CA ALA A 31 -1.30 1.80 5.13
C ALA A 31 -1.75 2.69 6.31
N ALA A 32 -2.51 3.76 6.02
CA ALA A 32 -3.11 4.59 7.06
C ALA A 32 -4.11 3.82 7.96
N LYS A 33 -4.90 2.90 7.40
CA LYS A 33 -5.82 2.03 8.14
C LYS A 33 -5.12 0.97 9.01
N ILE A 34 -3.92 0.53 8.64
CA ILE A 34 -3.11 -0.37 9.45
C ILE A 34 -2.43 0.43 10.56
N CYS A 35 -1.80 1.56 10.25
CA CYS A 35 -1.08 2.38 11.22
C CYS A 35 -2.00 3.03 12.26
N SER A 36 -3.20 3.49 11.86
CA SER A 36 -4.23 3.97 12.80
C SER A 36 -4.72 2.90 13.77
N ARG A 37 -4.71 1.61 13.37
CA ARG A 37 -5.08 0.48 14.25
C ARG A 37 -3.96 0.03 15.16
N LEU A 38 -2.71 0.30 14.78
CA LEU A 38 -1.52 -0.04 15.54
C LEU A 38 -1.06 1.09 16.46
N CYS A 39 -1.76 2.24 16.46
CA CYS A 39 -1.41 3.44 17.21
C CYS A 39 0.08 3.81 17.08
N GLY A 40 0.68 3.56 15.91
CA GLY A 40 2.10 3.73 15.66
C GLY A 40 2.35 4.84 14.66
N ASP A 41 3.57 5.38 14.70
CA ASP A 41 4.05 6.32 13.69
C ASP A 41 4.13 5.63 12.32
N ASP A 42 3.25 6.04 11.40
CA ASP A 42 3.14 5.49 10.05
C ASP A 42 4.45 5.58 9.27
N LEU A 43 5.20 6.67 9.44
CA LEU A 43 6.45 6.88 8.74
C LEU A 43 7.51 5.88 9.23
N ARG A 44 7.63 5.73 10.55
CA ARG A 44 8.59 4.82 11.19
C ARG A 44 8.29 3.36 10.87
N LEU A 45 7.02 2.97 10.89
CA LEU A 45 6.58 1.62 10.53
C LEU A 45 6.87 1.31 9.06
N LYS A 46 6.56 2.22 8.14
CA LYS A 46 6.85 2.06 6.71
C LYS A 46 8.35 1.97 6.41
N GLN A 47 9.17 2.74 7.12
CA GLN A 47 10.61 2.69 6.98
C GLN A 47 11.15 1.31 7.38
N GLY A 48 10.84 0.82 8.59
CA GLY A 48 11.35 -0.48 9.03
C GLY A 48 10.87 -1.65 8.17
N VAL A 49 9.61 -1.62 7.66
CA VAL A 49 9.15 -2.62 6.67
C VAL A 49 10.00 -2.69 5.42
N LYS A 50 10.61 -1.58 5.01
CA LYS A 50 11.42 -1.51 3.79
C LYS A 50 12.92 -1.72 4.05
N THR A 51 13.41 -1.41 5.24
CA THR A 51 14.85 -1.43 5.56
C THR A 51 15.28 -2.65 6.35
N ASP A 52 14.35 -3.30 7.05
CA ASP A 52 14.68 -4.40 7.94
C ASP A 52 14.60 -5.75 7.22
N GLU A 53 15.49 -6.66 7.60
CA GLU A 53 15.57 -7.98 6.99
C GLU A 53 14.57 -8.92 7.64
N TRP A 54 13.49 -9.26 6.92
CA TRP A 54 12.34 -10.01 7.45
C TRP A 54 12.57 -11.52 7.58
N THR A 55 13.82 -11.97 7.69
CA THR A 55 14.20 -13.39 7.68
C THR A 55 14.00 -14.09 9.02
N SER A 56 13.96 -13.33 10.13
CA SER A 56 13.81 -13.89 11.48
C SER A 56 12.48 -13.49 12.14
N LEU A 57 11.68 -14.50 12.50
CA LEU A 57 10.38 -14.31 13.16
C LEU A 57 10.52 -13.62 14.54
N SER A 58 11.60 -13.88 15.27
CA SER A 58 11.85 -13.27 16.58
C SER A 58 12.23 -11.79 16.46
N GLU A 59 13.03 -11.44 15.46
CA GLU A 59 13.41 -10.04 15.19
C GLU A 59 12.21 -9.23 14.70
N ASN A 60 11.39 -9.81 13.82
CA ASN A 60 10.12 -9.22 13.37
C ASN A 60 9.16 -8.97 14.55
N PHE A 61 9.11 -9.88 15.51
CA PHE A 61 8.28 -9.73 16.71
C PHE A 61 8.81 -8.63 17.64
N VAL A 62 10.12 -8.60 17.93
CA VAL A 62 10.74 -7.55 18.75
C VAL A 62 10.57 -6.18 18.09
N TRP A 63 10.71 -6.11 16.77
CA TRP A 63 10.48 -4.90 15.99
C TRP A 63 9.02 -4.44 16.08
N ALA A 64 8.06 -5.34 15.90
CA ALA A 64 6.64 -5.02 16.00
C ALA A 64 6.29 -4.50 17.41
N VAL A 65 6.80 -5.16 18.45
CA VAL A 65 6.61 -4.74 19.85
C VAL A 65 7.19 -3.35 20.12
N ARG A 66 8.34 -3.01 19.53
CA ARG A 66 8.99 -1.70 19.70
C ARG A 66 8.30 -0.57 18.94
N ASN A 67 7.67 -0.85 17.80
CA ASN A 67 7.11 0.17 16.93
C ASN A 67 5.57 0.28 17.02
N VAL A 68 4.89 -0.68 17.66
CA VAL A 68 3.45 -0.62 17.97
C VAL A 68 3.22 0.20 19.24
N ALA A 69 2.41 1.25 19.10
CA ALA A 69 1.76 1.94 20.20
C ALA A 69 2.69 2.36 21.37
N SER A 70 3.73 3.13 21.04
CA SER A 70 4.72 3.63 22.01
C SER A 70 4.11 4.44 23.18
N GLU A 71 2.89 4.96 23.03
CA GLU A 71 2.19 5.77 24.04
C GLU A 71 0.96 5.09 24.68
N SER A 72 0.76 3.79 24.44
CA SER A 72 -0.39 3.04 24.96
C SER A 72 -0.12 2.32 26.27
N SER A 73 -1.17 2.12 27.07
CA SER A 73 -1.10 1.24 28.24
C SER A 73 -0.65 -0.18 27.83
N PRO A 74 -0.02 -0.95 28.74
CA PRO A 74 0.48 -2.30 28.44
C PRO A 74 -0.59 -3.24 27.83
N LEU A 75 -1.83 -3.10 28.27
CA LEU A 75 -2.99 -3.82 27.73
C LEU A 75 -3.35 -3.37 26.31
N GLY A 76 -3.29 -2.06 26.04
CA GLY A 76 -3.49 -1.51 24.70
C GLY A 76 -2.42 -2.02 23.72
N ARG A 77 -1.17 -2.14 24.18
CA ARG A 77 -0.06 -2.66 23.38
C ARG A 77 -0.22 -4.16 23.08
N ALA A 78 -0.61 -4.96 24.07
CA ALA A 78 -0.90 -6.38 23.88
C ALA A 78 -2.07 -6.60 22.90
N ALA A 79 -3.15 -5.84 23.03
CA ALA A 79 -4.29 -5.92 22.12
C ALA A 79 -3.92 -5.53 20.67
N ALA A 80 -3.07 -4.52 20.50
CA ALA A 80 -2.58 -4.10 19.18
C ALA A 80 -1.69 -5.17 18.51
N LEU A 81 -0.82 -5.83 19.27
CA LEU A 81 0.02 -6.93 18.79
C LEU A 81 -0.79 -8.17 18.40
N VAL A 82 -1.81 -8.53 19.20
CA VAL A 82 -2.74 -9.61 18.86
C VAL A 82 -3.48 -9.28 17.55
N ARG A 83 -3.98 -8.06 17.39
CA ARG A 83 -4.63 -7.61 16.15
C ARG A 83 -3.71 -7.66 14.92
N LEU A 84 -2.40 -7.43 15.11
CA LEU A 84 -1.40 -7.57 14.05
C LEU A 84 -1.19 -9.04 13.65
N GLY A 85 -1.03 -9.92 14.64
CA GLY A 85 -0.82 -11.36 14.42
C GLY A 85 -2.01 -12.07 13.77
N PHE A 86 -3.24 -11.69 14.12
CA PHE A 86 -4.47 -12.30 13.56
C PHE A 86 -4.84 -11.82 12.15
N LYS A 87 -4.17 -10.79 11.60
CA LYS A 87 -4.53 -10.20 10.29
C LYS A 87 -3.45 -10.30 9.21
N GLN A 88 -2.45 -11.18 9.37
CA GLN A 88 -1.62 -11.58 8.23
C GLN A 88 -2.43 -12.47 7.25
N GLY A 89 -3.38 -11.86 6.53
CA GLY A 89 -3.44 -12.18 5.10
C GLY A 89 -2.10 -11.77 4.51
N SER A 90 -1.55 -12.54 3.58
CA SER A 90 -0.25 -12.27 2.98
C SER A 90 -0.17 -10.78 2.60
N GLN A 91 0.99 -10.12 2.71
CA GLN A 91 1.16 -8.76 2.17
C GLN A 91 0.58 -8.63 0.74
N ARG A 92 0.63 -9.72 -0.04
CA ARG A 92 0.02 -9.83 -1.37
C ARG A 92 -1.50 -9.62 -1.38
N ASP A 93 -2.22 -10.10 -0.38
CA ASP A 93 -3.68 -9.96 -0.28
C ASP A 93 -4.08 -8.53 0.09
N LEU A 94 -3.21 -7.83 0.84
CA LEU A 94 -3.39 -6.41 1.16
C LEU A 94 -3.08 -5.55 -0.06
N SER A 95 -1.95 -5.79 -0.73
CA SER A 95 -1.59 -5.10 -1.98
C SER A 95 -2.64 -5.31 -3.08
N ARG A 96 -3.19 -6.52 -3.24
CA ARG A 96 -4.28 -6.79 -4.21
C ARG A 96 -5.56 -5.99 -3.94
N ARG A 97 -5.90 -5.76 -2.67
CA ARG A 97 -7.08 -4.95 -2.32
C ARG A 97 -6.87 -3.48 -2.67
N ASP A 98 -5.66 -2.98 -2.50
CA ASP A 98 -5.31 -1.58 -2.73
C ASP A 98 -5.24 -1.25 -4.23
N ALA A 99 -4.61 -2.14 -4.99
CA ALA A 99 -4.66 -2.26 -6.44
C ALA A 99 -6.10 -2.11 -6.98
N SER A 100 -7.01 -2.99 -6.52
CA SER A 100 -8.39 -3.00 -7.00
C SER A 100 -9.21 -1.72 -6.74
N ALA A 101 -8.76 -0.84 -5.85
CA ALA A 101 -9.41 0.44 -5.56
C ALA A 101 -8.99 1.58 -6.50
N ALA A 102 -7.78 1.55 -7.06
CA ALA A 102 -7.26 2.62 -7.90
C ALA A 102 -8.08 2.86 -9.19
N PRO A 103 -8.55 1.82 -9.93
CA PRO A 103 -9.47 2.00 -11.07
C PRO A 103 -10.80 2.64 -10.70
N TYR A 104 -11.30 2.43 -9.48
CA TYR A 104 -12.54 3.06 -9.02
C TYR A 104 -12.33 4.55 -8.76
N ILE A 105 -11.24 4.91 -8.07
CA ILE A 105 -10.88 6.32 -7.81
C ILE A 105 -10.67 7.07 -9.12
N ALA A 106 -10.02 6.46 -10.11
CA ALA A 106 -9.86 7.03 -11.45
C ALA A 106 -11.21 7.42 -12.07
N ARG A 107 -12.21 6.52 -12.02
CA ARG A 107 -13.56 6.80 -12.53
C ARG A 107 -14.25 7.94 -11.78
N GLU A 108 -14.11 8.02 -10.45
CA GLU A 108 -14.68 9.14 -9.68
C GLU A 108 -14.04 10.48 -10.03
N LEU A 109 -12.76 10.50 -10.40
CA LEU A 109 -12.06 11.69 -10.88
C LEU A 109 -12.47 12.12 -12.30
N GLY A 110 -13.32 11.33 -12.99
CA GLY A 110 -13.81 11.62 -14.32
C GLY A 110 -12.76 11.46 -15.42
N VAL A 111 -11.68 10.71 -15.18
CA VAL A 111 -10.70 10.38 -16.22
C VAL A 111 -11.30 9.39 -17.22
N PRO A 112 -10.77 9.30 -18.46
CA PRO A 112 -11.28 8.36 -19.46
C PRO A 112 -11.32 6.90 -18.98
N GLU A 113 -12.28 6.12 -19.46
CA GLU A 113 -12.42 4.71 -19.07
C GLU A 113 -11.17 3.88 -19.45
N GLN A 114 -10.51 4.22 -20.57
CA GLN A 114 -9.26 3.58 -20.98
C GLN A 114 -8.16 3.68 -19.91
N THR A 115 -8.10 4.78 -19.16
CA THR A 115 -7.15 4.94 -18.06
C THR A 115 -7.52 4.12 -16.83
N ALA A 116 -8.81 3.97 -16.51
CA ALA A 116 -9.24 3.09 -15.43
C ALA A 116 -8.95 1.60 -15.78
N GLU A 117 -9.12 1.21 -17.03
CA GLU A 117 -8.75 -0.12 -17.55
C GLU A 117 -7.23 -0.34 -17.53
N ALA A 118 -6.45 0.67 -17.94
CA ALA A 118 -4.99 0.61 -17.90
C ALA A 118 -4.46 0.47 -16.47
N ILE A 119 -5.04 1.19 -15.49
CA ILE A 119 -4.68 1.02 -14.07
C ILE A 119 -4.97 -0.41 -13.62
N ARG A 120 -6.14 -0.96 -13.96
CA ARG A 120 -6.50 -2.34 -13.61
C ARG A 120 -5.55 -3.38 -14.20
N ALA A 121 -5.01 -3.11 -15.39
CA ALA A 121 -4.08 -4.02 -16.06
C ALA A 121 -2.64 -3.96 -15.52
N LEU A 122 -2.30 -2.95 -14.72
CA LEU A 122 -0.99 -2.79 -14.07
C LEU A 122 -0.85 -3.56 -12.75
N ASP A 123 -1.97 -4.01 -12.18
CA ASP A 123 -2.05 -4.76 -10.92
C ASP A 123 -1.86 -6.29 -11.09
#